data_AF-A0AAV5H4X9-F1
#
_entry.id   AF-A0AAV5H4X9-F1
#
_cell.length_a   1.000
_cell.length_b   1.000
_cell.length_c   1.000
_cell.angle_alpha   90.00
_cell.angle_beta   90.00
_cell.angle_gamma   90.00
#
_symmetry.space_group_name_H-M   'P 1'
#
loop_
_entity.id
_entity.type
_entity.pdbx_description
1 polymer ?
#
loop_
_entity_poly.entity_id
_entity_poly.type
_entity_poly.pdbx_seq_one_letter_code
_entity_poly.pdbx_strand_id
1 'polypeptide(L)'
;MEQLLQIKTVPISYELKVENARLERRNGTAEVEISRDKGGMHIKSRPVKVNIDSFEARNSILPTTATSIRQAAQKGQMASYQATAQYAAEGKLMLKAQIGQGNEMLNQILEQRTAQPTGDFGMTFLPTAQAQLSCVPPSLTIEYEMDKLNFDLKVDKGQVEFIPGNIELSIEQYPDVIIQYVGKPIYVPPSVAEHFNGEFIDVKA
;
A
#
# COMPACT_ATOMS: atom_id res chain seq x y z
N MET A 1 -39.30 71.78 78.94
CA MET A 1 -38.12 72.37 78.29
C MET A 1 -38.26 72.15 76.79
N GLU A 2 -38.20 73.20 75.98
CA GLU A 2 -38.31 73.10 74.52
C GLU A 2 -36.93 72.83 73.90
N GLN A 3 -36.91 72.08 72.79
CA GLN A 3 -35.69 71.72 72.08
C GLN A 3 -35.12 72.93 71.32
N LEU A 4 -33.90 73.36 71.63
CA LEU A 4 -33.26 74.56 71.08
C LEU A 4 -32.36 74.29 69.86
N LEU A 5 -31.96 73.03 69.66
CA LEU A 5 -31.07 72.60 68.59
C LEU A 5 -31.72 71.47 67.79
N GLN A 6 -31.72 71.62 66.46
CA GLN A 6 -32.05 70.56 65.53
C GLN A 6 -30.77 70.06 64.86
N ILE A 7 -30.42 68.80 65.11
CA ILE A 7 -29.26 68.14 64.51
C ILE A 7 -29.80 67.17 63.45
N LYS A 8 -29.39 67.35 62.19
CA LYS A 8 -29.70 66.43 61.09
C LYS A 8 -28.41 65.79 60.61
N THR A 9 -28.36 64.47 60.65
CA THR A 9 -27.23 63.68 60.14
C THR A 9 -27.53 63.26 58.72
N VAL A 10 -26.63 63.59 57.80
CA VAL A 10 -26.63 63.12 56.42
C VAL A 10 -25.79 61.84 56.37
N PRO A 11 -26.40 60.66 56.09
CA PRO A 11 -25.64 59.42 56.00
C PRO A 11 -24.76 59.41 54.74
N ILE A 12 -23.65 58.66 54.80
CA ILE A 12 -22.83 58.37 53.62
C ILE A 12 -23.60 57.43 52.68
N SER A 13 -23.60 57.74 51.37
CA SER A 13 -24.06 56.83 50.31
C SER A 13 -22.88 56.45 49.42
N TYR A 14 -22.76 55.16 49.11
CA TYR A 14 -21.76 54.67 48.16
C TYR A 14 -22.37 53.56 47.29
N GLU A 15 -21.90 53.49 46.05
CA GLU A 15 -22.22 52.44 45.10
C GLU A 15 -20.99 51.55 44.91
N LEU A 16 -21.21 50.23 44.85
CA LEU A 16 -20.17 49.26 44.57
C LEU A 16 -20.46 48.59 43.23
N LYS A 17 -19.59 48.81 42.24
CA LYS A 17 -19.63 48.06 40.98
C LYS A 17 -18.66 46.89 41.06
N VAL A 18 -19.22 45.69 41.02
CA VAL A 18 -18.46 44.44 41.13
C VAL A 18 -18.49 43.72 39.80
N GLU A 19 -17.34 43.58 39.17
CA GLU A 19 -17.13 42.70 38.03
C GLU A 19 -16.61 41.35 38.53
N ASN A 20 -17.41 40.30 38.35
CA ASN A 20 -17.05 38.96 38.79
C ASN A 20 -15.92 38.38 37.93
N ALA A 21 -14.93 37.77 38.57
CA ALA A 21 -13.87 37.03 37.89
C ALA A 21 -14.48 35.86 37.11
N ARG A 22 -13.96 35.58 35.91
CA ARG A 22 -14.40 34.43 35.11
C ARG A 22 -13.22 33.69 34.48
N LEU A 23 -13.42 32.39 34.32
CA LEU A 23 -12.47 31.49 33.69
C LEU A 23 -13.03 31.07 32.34
N GLU A 24 -12.39 31.49 31.26
CA GLU A 24 -12.75 31.07 29.91
C GLU A 24 -11.87 29.87 29.52
N ARG A 25 -12.50 28.76 29.10
CA ARG A 25 -11.80 27.55 28.70
C ARG A 25 -12.21 27.16 27.28
N ARG A 26 -11.23 27.16 26.38
CA ARG A 26 -11.33 26.46 25.10
C ARG A 26 -10.79 25.04 25.29
N ASN A 27 -11.67 24.06 25.19
CA ASN A 27 -11.28 22.66 25.26
C ASN A 27 -10.39 22.33 24.07
N GLY A 28 -9.25 21.68 24.33
CA GLY A 28 -8.39 21.14 23.29
C GLY A 28 -9.05 19.94 22.60
N THR A 29 -8.81 19.78 21.32
CA THR A 29 -9.23 18.62 20.54
C THR A 29 -8.00 17.78 20.16
N ALA A 30 -8.15 16.46 20.18
CA ALA A 30 -7.14 15.54 19.67
C ALA A 30 -7.72 14.77 18.48
N GLU A 31 -7.05 14.87 17.34
CA GLU A 31 -7.39 14.12 16.13
C GLU A 31 -6.29 13.08 15.87
N VAL A 32 -6.71 11.84 15.63
CA VAL A 32 -5.82 10.73 15.27
C VAL A 32 -6.22 10.25 13.89
N GLU A 33 -5.30 10.36 12.94
CA GLU A 33 -5.45 9.75 11.63
C GLU A 33 -4.52 8.53 11.54
N ILE A 34 -5.13 7.36 11.33
CA ILE A 34 -4.42 6.10 11.14
C ILE A 34 -4.58 5.71 9.68
N SER A 35 -3.49 5.79 8.91
CA SER A 35 -3.46 5.31 7.52
C SER A 35 -2.71 3.99 7.43
N ARG A 36 -3.22 3.06 6.62
CA ARG A 36 -2.66 1.72 6.40
C ARG A 36 -2.36 1.53 4.93
N ASP A 37 -1.09 1.38 4.61
CA ASP A 37 -0.65 0.88 3.31
C ASP A 37 -0.64 -0.64 3.38
N LYS A 38 -1.59 -1.27 2.67
CA LYS A 38 -1.73 -2.73 2.65
C LYS A 38 -0.57 -3.32 1.86
N GLY A 39 0.27 -4.08 2.54
CA GLY A 39 1.18 -5.02 1.92
C GLY A 39 0.39 -6.18 1.32
N GLY A 40 1.09 -7.05 0.62
CA GLY A 40 0.49 -8.14 -0.12
C GLY A 40 1.45 -9.29 -0.33
N MET A 41 0.89 -10.46 -0.60
CA MET A 41 1.64 -11.64 -1.00
C MET A 41 1.34 -11.94 -2.47
N HIS A 42 2.37 -11.87 -3.31
CA HIS A 42 2.28 -12.25 -4.72
C HIS A 42 3.00 -13.58 -4.94
N ILE A 43 2.23 -14.60 -5.31
CA ILE A 43 2.75 -15.92 -5.65
C ILE A 43 2.67 -16.08 -7.17
N LYS A 44 3.82 -16.10 -7.84
CA LYS A 44 3.93 -16.44 -9.27
C LYS A 44 4.44 -17.88 -9.39
N SER A 45 3.58 -18.77 -9.87
CA SER A 45 3.94 -20.18 -10.12
C SER A 45 3.97 -20.45 -11.62
N ARG A 46 5.08 -21.02 -12.11
CA ARG A 46 5.20 -21.56 -13.47
C ARG A 46 5.25 -23.08 -13.38
N PRO A 47 4.22 -23.80 -13.88
CA PRO A 47 4.21 -25.25 -13.86
C PRO A 47 5.26 -25.81 -14.82
N VAL A 48 5.66 -27.07 -14.58
CA VAL A 48 6.56 -27.81 -15.47
C VAL A 48 5.97 -27.87 -16.88
N LYS A 49 6.79 -27.58 -17.90
CA LYS A 49 6.42 -27.75 -19.30
C LYS A 49 7.33 -28.79 -19.94
N VAL A 50 6.73 -29.84 -20.47
CA VAL A 50 7.43 -30.90 -21.20
C VAL A 50 7.13 -30.71 -22.68
N ASN A 51 8.16 -30.42 -23.48
CA ASN A 51 8.03 -30.45 -24.94
C ASN A 51 8.59 -31.77 -25.47
N ILE A 52 7.77 -32.45 -26.26
CA ILE A 52 8.08 -33.74 -26.86
C ILE A 52 8.22 -33.54 -28.36
N ASP A 53 9.45 -33.65 -28.87
CA ASP A 53 9.71 -33.68 -30.30
C ASP A 53 9.81 -35.14 -30.77
N SER A 54 8.87 -35.56 -31.61
CA SER A 54 8.78 -36.92 -32.16
C SER A 54 9.13 -36.98 -33.65
N PHE A 55 9.69 -35.92 -34.22
CA PHE A 55 9.97 -35.83 -35.65
C PHE A 55 10.88 -36.97 -36.13
N GLU A 56 12.05 -37.16 -35.53
CA GLU A 56 12.98 -38.22 -35.92
C GLU A 56 12.44 -39.62 -35.66
N ALA A 57 11.74 -39.81 -34.52
CA ALA A 57 11.06 -41.07 -34.22
C ALA A 57 10.06 -41.43 -35.32
N ARG A 58 9.20 -40.50 -35.75
CA ARG A 58 8.24 -40.72 -36.83
C ARG A 58 8.90 -40.90 -38.19
N ASN A 59 9.92 -40.11 -38.49
CA ASN A 59 10.68 -40.17 -39.74
C ASN A 59 11.42 -41.52 -39.90
N SER A 60 11.71 -42.23 -38.79
CA SER A 60 12.30 -43.57 -38.85
C SER A 60 11.32 -44.68 -39.28
N ILE A 61 10.02 -44.52 -39.02
CA ILE A 61 8.96 -45.46 -39.41
C ILE A 61 8.37 -45.05 -40.76
N LEU A 62 7.99 -43.77 -40.86
CA LEU A 62 7.35 -43.15 -42.01
C LEU A 62 8.22 -41.98 -42.47
N PRO A 63 9.28 -42.27 -43.24
CA PRO A 63 10.17 -41.22 -43.72
C PRO A 63 9.41 -40.23 -44.59
N THR A 64 9.75 -38.95 -44.45
CA THR A 64 9.23 -37.93 -45.36
C THR A 64 9.68 -38.23 -46.80
N THR A 65 8.98 -37.68 -47.80
CA THR A 65 9.32 -37.90 -49.21
C THR A 65 10.79 -37.58 -49.51
N ALA A 66 11.31 -36.47 -48.98
CA ALA A 66 12.71 -36.10 -49.15
C ALA A 66 13.67 -37.09 -48.48
N THR A 67 13.37 -37.53 -47.24
CA THR A 67 14.16 -38.55 -46.53
C THR A 67 14.16 -39.87 -47.29
N SER A 68 12.99 -40.32 -47.76
CA SER A 68 12.81 -41.57 -48.48
C SER A 68 13.61 -41.60 -49.79
N ILE A 69 13.54 -40.52 -50.59
CA ILE A 69 14.33 -40.40 -51.82
C ILE A 69 15.84 -40.49 -51.52
N ARG A 70 16.30 -39.79 -50.48
CA ARG A 70 17.72 -39.83 -50.08
C ARG A 70 18.17 -41.23 -49.67
N GLN A 71 17.36 -41.92 -48.84
CA GLN A 71 17.64 -43.29 -48.41
C GLN A 71 17.63 -44.27 -49.58
N ALA A 72 16.66 -44.15 -50.50
CA ALA A 72 16.59 -44.98 -51.70
C ALA A 72 17.79 -44.77 -52.62
N ALA A 73 18.22 -43.52 -52.81
CA ALA A 73 19.41 -43.19 -53.58
C ALA A 73 20.68 -43.80 -52.96
N GLN A 74 20.86 -43.69 -51.64
CA GLN A 74 21.98 -44.30 -50.92
C GLN A 74 21.96 -45.83 -51.03
N LYS A 75 20.80 -46.46 -50.84
CA LYS A 75 20.63 -47.91 -51.02
C LYS A 75 20.96 -48.33 -52.45
N GLY A 76 20.53 -47.57 -53.46
CA GLY A 76 20.85 -47.82 -54.86
C GLY A 76 22.35 -47.74 -55.14
N GLN A 77 23.04 -46.73 -54.61
CA GLN A 77 24.50 -46.64 -54.71
C GLN A 77 25.19 -47.84 -54.06
N MET A 78 24.83 -48.17 -52.81
CA MET A 78 25.41 -49.33 -52.12
C MET A 78 25.18 -50.64 -52.87
N ALA A 79 23.97 -50.85 -53.40
CA ALA A 79 23.65 -52.02 -54.21
C ALA A 79 24.49 -52.09 -55.50
N SER A 80 24.71 -50.95 -56.17
CA SER A 80 25.57 -50.90 -57.36
C SER A 80 27.04 -51.23 -57.05
N TYR A 81 27.57 -50.75 -55.93
CA TYR A 81 28.93 -51.08 -55.48
C TYR A 81 29.05 -52.55 -55.07
N GLN A 82 28.08 -53.07 -54.33
CA GLN A 82 28.03 -54.48 -53.95
C GLN A 82 27.95 -55.39 -55.19
N ALA A 83 27.08 -55.08 -56.16
CA ALA A 83 26.99 -55.82 -57.40
C ALA A 83 28.31 -55.76 -58.17
N THR A 84 28.93 -54.57 -58.29
CA THR A 84 30.23 -54.42 -58.97
C THR A 84 31.32 -55.26 -58.32
N ALA A 85 31.41 -55.23 -56.98
CA ALA A 85 32.35 -56.06 -56.23
C ALA A 85 32.08 -57.55 -56.42
N GLN A 86 30.80 -57.95 -56.42
CA GLN A 86 30.39 -59.33 -56.67
C GLN A 86 30.79 -59.78 -58.08
N TYR A 87 30.47 -59.00 -59.11
CA TYR A 87 30.84 -59.31 -60.50
C TYR A 87 32.36 -59.36 -60.70
N ALA A 88 33.12 -58.46 -60.08
CA ALA A 88 34.58 -58.48 -60.15
C ALA A 88 35.16 -59.74 -59.47
N ALA A 89 34.58 -60.16 -58.34
CA ALA A 89 34.96 -61.39 -57.65
C ALA A 89 34.62 -62.64 -58.48
N GLU A 90 33.40 -62.71 -59.04
CA GLU A 90 32.96 -63.78 -59.94
C GLU A 90 33.86 -63.85 -61.19
N GLY A 91 34.15 -62.72 -61.83
CA GLY A 91 35.04 -62.65 -62.99
C GLY A 91 36.46 -63.14 -62.67
N LYS A 92 37.00 -62.79 -61.49
CA LYS A 92 38.29 -63.30 -61.03
C LYS A 92 38.28 -64.81 -60.81
N LEU A 93 37.15 -65.38 -60.34
CA LEU A 93 37.00 -66.82 -60.18
C LEU A 93 36.90 -67.54 -61.52
N MET A 94 36.16 -66.98 -62.48
CA MET A 94 36.07 -67.52 -63.85
C MET A 94 37.42 -67.53 -64.56
N LEU A 95 38.23 -66.49 -64.41
CA LEU A 95 39.59 -66.44 -64.99
C LEU A 95 40.57 -67.46 -64.39
N LYS A 96 40.32 -67.94 -63.17
CA LYS A 96 41.15 -68.95 -62.50
C LYS A 96 40.75 -70.39 -62.83
N ALA A 97 39.60 -70.60 -63.47
CA ALA A 97 39.10 -71.94 -63.79
C ALA A 97 39.90 -72.56 -64.96
N GLN A 98 40.42 -73.77 -64.76
CA GLN A 98 41.09 -74.54 -65.82
C GLN A 98 40.06 -75.19 -66.77
N ILE A 99 40.45 -75.39 -68.04
CA ILE A 99 39.61 -75.96 -69.10
C ILE A 99 39.11 -77.35 -68.66
N GLY A 100 37.80 -77.47 -68.38
CA GLY A 100 37.14 -78.72 -67.96
C GLY A 100 36.36 -78.65 -66.64
N GLN A 101 36.61 -77.65 -65.77
CA GLN A 101 35.95 -77.49 -64.45
C GLN A 101 34.88 -76.37 -64.41
N GLY A 102 34.43 -75.88 -65.57
CA GLY A 102 33.50 -74.75 -65.67
C GLY A 102 32.12 -75.00 -65.04
N ASN A 103 31.61 -76.24 -65.09
CA ASN A 103 30.27 -76.56 -64.59
C ASN A 103 30.15 -76.46 -63.05
N GLU A 104 31.18 -76.88 -62.30
CA GLU A 104 31.14 -76.81 -60.83
C GLU A 104 31.23 -75.37 -60.32
N MET A 105 32.03 -74.53 -61.01
CA MET A 105 32.15 -73.10 -60.69
C MET A 105 30.86 -72.33 -61.00
N LEU A 106 30.22 -72.65 -62.14
CA LEU A 106 28.92 -72.09 -62.50
C LEU A 106 27.82 -72.47 -61.50
N ASN A 107 27.83 -73.71 -61.00
CA ASN A 107 26.90 -74.13 -59.94
C ASN A 107 27.12 -73.35 -58.64
N GLN A 108 28.38 -73.09 -58.26
CA GLN A 108 28.70 -72.31 -57.05
C GLN A 108 28.27 -70.84 -57.16
N ILE A 109 28.39 -70.21 -58.33
CA ILE A 109 27.84 -68.86 -58.59
C ILE A 109 26.31 -68.90 -58.54
N LEU A 110 25.68 -69.90 -59.18
CA LEU A 110 24.23 -70.04 -59.17
C LEU A 110 23.71 -70.16 -57.74
N GLU A 111 24.30 -71.04 -56.94
CA GLU A 111 23.96 -71.24 -55.53
C GLU A 111 24.08 -69.94 -54.72
N GLN A 112 25.14 -69.16 -54.92
CA GLN A 112 25.30 -67.86 -54.25
C GLN A 112 24.24 -66.83 -54.68
N ARG A 113 23.83 -66.83 -55.95
CA ARG A 113 22.79 -65.92 -56.47
C ARG A 113 21.37 -66.35 -56.09
N THR A 114 21.13 -67.64 -55.94
CA THR A 114 19.83 -68.21 -55.54
C THR A 114 19.71 -68.42 -54.03
N ALA A 115 20.76 -68.14 -53.26
CA ALA A 115 20.72 -68.17 -51.81
C ALA A 115 19.59 -67.25 -51.33
N GLN A 116 18.70 -67.80 -50.51
CA GLN A 116 17.63 -67.02 -49.93
C GLN A 116 18.25 -65.87 -49.12
N PRO A 117 17.67 -64.66 -49.17
CA PRO A 117 18.19 -63.55 -48.40
C PRO A 117 18.07 -63.88 -46.91
N THR A 118 19.19 -64.20 -46.28
CA THR A 118 19.32 -64.38 -44.83
C THR A 118 19.39 -62.99 -44.20
N GLY A 119 18.27 -62.27 -44.23
CA GLY A 119 18.13 -60.95 -43.65
C GLY A 119 17.39 -61.02 -42.32
N ASP A 120 17.81 -60.20 -41.36
CA ASP A 120 17.00 -59.87 -40.20
C ASP A 120 15.78 -59.10 -40.73
N PHE A 121 14.60 -59.71 -40.71
CA PHE A 121 13.35 -59.07 -41.13
C PHE A 121 12.98 -58.02 -40.08
N GLY A 122 13.69 -56.90 -40.10
CA GLY A 122 13.56 -55.83 -39.13
C GLY A 122 12.11 -55.36 -39.04
N MET A 123 11.56 -55.41 -37.83
CA MET A 123 10.21 -54.94 -37.51
C MET A 123 10.13 -53.43 -37.82
N THR A 124 9.69 -53.10 -39.04
CA THR A 124 9.73 -51.73 -39.59
C THR A 124 8.70 -50.81 -38.93
N PHE A 125 7.84 -51.34 -38.05
CA PHE A 125 6.80 -50.58 -37.35
C PHE A 125 7.27 -49.97 -36.02
N LEU A 126 8.44 -50.37 -35.51
CA LEU A 126 9.01 -49.77 -34.31
C LEU A 126 9.97 -48.63 -34.70
N PRO A 127 9.83 -47.45 -34.08
CA PRO A 127 10.75 -46.36 -34.33
C PRO A 127 12.13 -46.72 -33.79
N THR A 128 13.15 -46.54 -34.62
CA THR A 128 14.55 -46.77 -34.22
C THR A 128 15.15 -45.56 -33.52
N ALA A 129 14.58 -44.36 -33.72
CA ALA A 129 14.97 -43.13 -33.04
C ALA A 129 14.04 -42.81 -31.86
N GLN A 130 14.60 -42.30 -30.77
CA GLN A 130 13.83 -41.85 -29.60
C GLN A 130 13.25 -40.45 -29.83
N ALA A 131 12.12 -40.15 -29.18
CA ALA A 131 11.60 -38.79 -29.12
C ALA A 131 12.49 -37.92 -28.22
N GLN A 132 12.78 -36.69 -28.64
CA GLN A 132 13.53 -35.74 -27.84
C GLN A 132 12.60 -35.08 -26.83
N LEU A 133 12.97 -35.19 -25.55
CA LEU A 133 12.21 -34.62 -24.45
C LEU A 133 12.98 -33.41 -23.90
N SER A 134 12.36 -32.24 -23.93
CA SER A 134 12.86 -31.06 -23.23
C SER A 134 11.91 -30.69 -22.11
N CYS A 135 12.45 -30.55 -20.90
CA CYS A 135 11.67 -30.22 -19.72
C CYS A 135 12.11 -28.85 -19.20
N VAL A 136 11.17 -27.91 -19.13
CA VAL A 136 11.38 -26.62 -18.47
C VAL A 136 11.05 -26.81 -16.98
N PRO A 137 12.02 -26.57 -16.07
CA PRO A 137 11.81 -26.79 -14.64
C PRO A 137 10.71 -25.87 -14.11
N PRO A 138 9.94 -26.32 -13.11
CA PRO A 138 8.97 -25.46 -12.45
C PRO A 138 9.69 -24.34 -11.67
N SER A 139 9.08 -23.16 -11.60
CA SER A 139 9.61 -22.04 -10.81
C SER A 139 8.50 -21.43 -9.96
N LEU A 140 8.80 -21.22 -8.67
CA LEU A 140 7.92 -20.55 -7.72
C LEU A 140 8.61 -19.28 -7.22
N THR A 141 7.98 -18.13 -7.40
CA THR A 141 8.43 -16.85 -6.86
C THR A 141 7.37 -16.34 -5.88
N ILE A 142 7.78 -16.14 -4.63
CA ILE A 142 6.93 -15.60 -3.56
C ILE A 142 7.51 -14.23 -3.20
N GLU A 143 6.76 -13.18 -3.49
CA GLU A 143 7.05 -11.80 -3.11
C GLU A 143 6.12 -11.44 -1.94
N TYR A 144 6.69 -11.00 -0.82
CA TYR A 144 5.93 -10.62 0.38
C TYR A 144 6.33 -9.22 0.84
N GLU A 145 5.33 -8.36 1.00
CA GLU A 145 5.49 -7.03 1.57
C GLU A 145 4.62 -6.88 2.81
N MET A 146 5.21 -6.40 3.91
CA MET A 146 4.49 -6.13 5.16
C MET A 146 3.71 -4.81 5.05
N ASP A 147 2.55 -4.78 5.71
CA ASP A 147 1.75 -3.57 5.85
C ASP A 147 2.50 -2.49 6.63
N LYS A 148 2.36 -1.24 6.17
CA LYS A 148 2.88 -0.07 6.86
C LYS A 148 1.72 0.71 7.48
N LEU A 149 1.85 1.05 8.76
CA LEU A 149 0.88 1.86 9.49
C LEU A 149 1.52 3.22 9.79
N ASN A 150 0.86 4.30 9.37
CA ASN A 150 1.25 5.66 9.72
C ASN A 150 0.22 6.24 10.69
N PHE A 151 0.71 6.77 11.80
CA PHE A 151 -0.08 7.41 12.83
C PHE A 151 0.24 8.91 12.84
N ASP A 152 -0.71 9.75 12.45
CA ASP A 152 -0.63 11.21 12.60
C ASP A 152 -1.51 11.64 13.77
N LEU A 153 -0.88 12.20 14.81
CA LEU A 153 -1.54 12.66 16.03
C LEU A 153 -1.46 14.19 16.10
N LYS A 154 -2.60 14.85 15.96
CA LYS A 154 -2.74 16.30 16.11
C LYS A 154 -3.39 16.60 17.44
N VAL A 155 -2.63 17.17 18.38
CA VAL A 155 -3.13 17.56 19.70
C VAL A 155 -3.18 19.08 19.79
N ASP A 156 -4.38 19.63 19.86
CA ASP A 156 -4.60 20.98 20.35
C ASP A 156 -4.72 20.92 21.88
N LYS A 157 -3.87 21.67 22.58
CA LYS A 157 -3.84 21.67 24.06
C LYS A 157 -4.92 22.55 24.68
N GLY A 158 -5.74 23.21 23.86
CA GLY A 158 -6.74 24.15 24.33
C GLY A 158 -6.08 25.36 25.01
N GLN A 159 -6.90 26.31 25.42
CA GLN A 159 -6.44 27.52 26.11
C GLN A 159 -7.34 27.80 27.30
N VAL A 160 -6.71 28.18 28.41
CA VAL A 160 -7.39 28.62 29.64
C VAL A 160 -6.97 30.05 29.89
N GLU A 161 -7.94 30.97 29.86
CA GLU A 161 -7.72 32.38 30.14
C GLU A 161 -8.49 32.77 31.41
N PHE A 162 -7.78 33.40 32.34
CA PHE A 162 -8.35 33.86 33.59
C PHE A 162 -8.53 35.38 33.53
N ILE A 163 -9.78 35.83 33.61
CA ILE A 163 -10.13 37.25 33.63
C ILE A 163 -10.36 37.62 35.10
N PRO A 164 -9.46 38.42 35.73
CA PRO A 164 -9.62 38.82 37.12
C PRO A 164 -10.83 39.73 37.27
N GLY A 165 -11.49 39.63 38.44
CA GLY A 165 -12.58 40.53 38.79
C GLY A 165 -12.06 41.90 39.22
N ASN A 166 -12.89 42.92 39.03
CA ASN A 166 -12.60 44.29 39.43
C ASN A 166 -13.69 44.79 40.39
N ILE A 167 -13.32 45.60 41.37
CA ILE A 167 -14.26 46.22 42.31
C ILE A 167 -13.98 47.71 42.32
N GLU A 168 -14.98 48.49 41.91
CA GLU A 168 -14.93 49.95 41.92
C GLU A 168 -15.93 50.49 42.95
N LEU A 169 -15.42 51.29 43.89
CA LEU A 169 -16.20 51.98 44.91
C LEU A 169 -16.38 53.44 44.50
N SER A 170 -17.63 53.88 44.35
CA SER A 170 -17.97 55.27 44.07
C SER A 170 -18.75 55.87 45.24
N ILE A 171 -18.30 57.00 45.77
CA ILE A 171 -19.01 57.71 46.85
C ILE A 171 -20.02 58.65 46.21
N GLU A 172 -21.31 58.42 46.45
CA GLU A 172 -22.39 59.26 45.91
C GLU A 172 -22.69 60.46 46.83
N GLN A 173 -22.62 60.25 48.15
CA GLN A 173 -22.90 61.28 49.14
C GLN A 173 -21.94 61.17 50.31
N TYR A 174 -21.22 62.26 50.58
CA TYR A 174 -20.37 62.36 51.77
C TYR A 174 -21.21 62.58 53.03
N PRO A 175 -20.79 62.01 54.18
CA PRO A 175 -21.49 62.23 55.43
C PRO A 175 -21.30 63.67 55.90
N ASP A 176 -22.38 64.27 56.41
CA ASP A 176 -22.37 65.65 56.92
C ASP A 176 -23.32 65.80 58.11
N VAL A 177 -23.09 66.79 58.97
CA VAL A 177 -23.92 67.08 60.14
C VAL A 177 -24.37 68.53 60.09
N ILE A 178 -25.67 68.73 59.86
CA ILE A 178 -26.28 70.06 59.80
C ILE A 178 -26.89 70.37 61.17
N ILE A 179 -26.32 71.37 61.85
CA ILE A 179 -26.81 71.86 63.15
C ILE A 179 -27.54 73.18 62.94
N GLN A 180 -28.84 73.21 63.25
CA GLN A 180 -29.68 74.40 63.15
C GLN A 180 -30.17 74.81 64.53
N TYR A 181 -30.05 76.09 64.86
CA TYR A 181 -30.61 76.68 66.08
C TYR A 181 -32.08 77.04 65.84
N VAL A 182 -32.98 76.45 66.61
CA VAL A 182 -34.45 76.64 66.48
C VAL A 182 -35.05 77.33 67.71
N GLY A 183 -34.21 77.74 68.67
CA GLY A 183 -34.64 78.52 69.83
C GLY A 183 -35.08 79.93 69.45
N LYS A 184 -36.11 80.45 70.13
CA LYS A 184 -36.46 81.87 70.03
C LYS A 184 -35.30 82.71 70.58
N PRO A 185 -34.95 83.85 69.98
CA PRO A 185 -33.91 84.72 70.51
C PRO A 185 -34.26 85.14 71.95
N ILE A 186 -33.29 85.05 72.85
CA ILE A 186 -33.48 85.44 74.25
C ILE A 186 -33.26 86.95 74.34
N TYR A 187 -34.35 87.71 74.47
CA TYR A 187 -34.31 89.16 74.64
C TYR A 187 -34.31 89.54 76.12
N VAL A 188 -33.45 90.50 76.51
CA VAL A 188 -33.42 91.09 77.86
C VAL A 188 -33.41 92.62 77.72
N PRO A 189 -34.36 93.36 78.33
CA PRO A 189 -35.47 92.89 79.18
C PRO A 189 -36.55 92.13 78.39
N PRO A 190 -37.25 91.14 79.01
CA PRO A 190 -38.19 90.24 78.31
C PRO A 190 -39.36 90.93 77.60
N SER A 191 -39.70 92.16 78.00
CA SER A 191 -40.76 92.99 77.40
C SER A 191 -40.51 93.39 75.94
N VAL A 192 -39.27 93.29 75.46
CA VAL A 192 -38.88 93.68 74.10
C VAL A 192 -39.25 92.59 73.06
N ALA A 193 -39.48 91.35 73.50
CA ALA A 193 -39.82 90.24 72.61
C ALA A 193 -41.15 90.44 71.87
N GLU A 194 -42.11 91.16 72.45
CA GLU A 194 -43.42 91.47 71.81
C GLU A 194 -43.36 92.61 70.80
N HIS A 195 -42.26 93.40 70.78
CA HIS A 195 -42.13 94.61 69.98
C HIS A 195 -41.26 94.40 68.72
N PHE A 196 -40.72 93.20 68.53
CA PHE A 196 -39.82 92.88 67.43
C PHE A 196 -40.60 92.24 66.27
N ASN A 197 -41.02 93.06 65.30
CA ASN A 197 -41.51 92.58 64.01
C ASN A 197 -40.30 92.15 63.17
N GLY A 198 -40.01 90.85 63.17
CA GLY A 198 -38.82 90.27 62.56
C GLY A 198 -38.63 90.66 61.09
N GLU A 199 -37.73 91.59 60.84
CA GLU A 199 -37.04 91.68 59.56
C GLU A 199 -35.83 90.74 59.63
N PHE A 200 -35.88 89.69 58.81
CA PHE A 200 -34.72 88.85 58.57
C PHE A 200 -33.71 89.66 57.74
N ILE A 201 -32.59 90.03 58.36
CA ILE A 201 -31.44 90.54 57.63
C ILE A 201 -30.84 89.37 56.86
N ASP A 202 -31.02 89.36 55.55
CA ASP A 202 -30.38 88.43 54.62
C ASP A 202 -28.87 88.75 54.57
N VAL A 203 -28.08 88.10 55.42
CA VAL A 203 -26.62 88.11 55.31
C VAL A 203 -26.26 87.06 54.26
N LYS A 204 -26.36 87.44 52.98
CA LYS A 204 -25.63 86.75 51.93
C LYS A 204 -24.15 87.11 52.04
N ALA A 205 -23.34 86.11 52.39
CA ALA A 205 -21.94 86.04 52.02
C ALA A 205 -21.81 85.11 50.80
#